data_AF-A0A838VJL3-F1
#
_entry.id   AF-A0A838VJL3-F1
#
_cell.length_a   1.000
_cell.length_b   1.000
_cell.length_c   1.000
_cell.angle_alpha   90.00
_cell.angle_beta   90.00
_cell.angle_gamma   90.00
#
_symmetry.space_group_name_H-M   'P 1'
#
loop_
_entity.id
_entity.type
_entity.pdbx_description
1 polymer ?
#
loop_
_entity_poly.entity_id
_entity_poly.type
_entity_poly.pdbx_seq_one_letter_code
_entity_poly.pdbx_strand_id
1 'polypeptide(L)'
;MNWAMLLGSLAAVLLLAGAAWVLGLGGASLADEDEAKITAEALVPGFEARAATLDPSREAAEVTGSDGRRLRVRRLGARFVAEDTA
;
A
#
# COMPACT_ATOMS: atom_id res chain seq x y z
N MET A 1 -14.08 -9.33 39.44
CA MET A 1 -13.47 -9.26 38.09
C MET A 1 -12.29 -8.31 38.16
N ASN A 2 -11.10 -8.68 37.70
CA ASN A 2 -9.91 -7.85 37.84
C ASN A 2 -9.87 -6.76 36.74
N TRP A 3 -10.70 -5.73 36.90
CA TRP A 3 -10.81 -4.59 35.97
C TRP A 3 -9.47 -3.87 35.73
N ALA A 4 -8.60 -3.82 36.74
CA ALA A 4 -7.26 -3.23 36.62
C ALA A 4 -6.34 -3.97 35.64
N MET A 5 -6.42 -5.31 35.59
CA MET A 5 -5.66 -6.10 34.61
C MET A 5 -6.19 -5.91 33.19
N LEU A 6 -7.51 -5.78 33.05
CA LEU A 6 -8.16 -5.60 31.75
C LEU A 6 -7.83 -4.20 31.18
N LEU A 7 -7.86 -3.16 32.00
CA LEU A 7 -7.45 -1.81 31.58
C LEU A 7 -5.95 -1.74 31.26
N GLY A 8 -5.11 -2.38 32.07
CA GLY A 8 -3.67 -2.42 31.86
C GLY A 8 -3.27 -3.15 30.58
N SER A 9 -3.88 -4.30 30.29
CA SER A 9 -3.60 -5.04 29.05
C SER A 9 -4.12 -4.30 27.83
N LEU A 10 -5.30 -3.68 27.90
CA LEU A 10 -5.86 -2.89 26.80
C LEU A 10 -4.95 -1.69 26.46
N ALA A 11 -4.48 -0.97 27.48
CA ALA A 11 -3.56 0.14 27.29
C ALA A 11 -2.25 -0.31 26.63
N ALA A 12 -1.69 -1.46 27.04
CA ALA A 12 -0.48 -2.02 26.43
C ALA A 12 -0.68 -2.39 24.95
N VAL A 13 -1.81 -3.02 24.60
CA VAL A 13 -2.14 -3.37 23.21
C VAL A 13 -2.32 -2.12 22.35
N LEU A 14 -3.00 -1.09 22.86
CA LEU A 14 -3.18 0.18 22.13
C LEU A 14 -1.84 0.90 21.92
N LEU A 15 -0.93 0.86 22.89
CA LEU A 15 0.42 1.40 22.76
C LEU A 15 1.19 0.68 21.64
N LEU A 16 1.13 -0.65 21.61
CA LEU A 16 1.79 -1.45 20.59
C LEU A 16 1.18 -1.22 19.19
N ALA A 17 -0.14 -1.16 19.09
CA ALA A 17 -0.83 -0.87 17.84
C ALA A 17 -0.51 0.55 17.34
N GLY A 18 -0.47 1.54 18.24
CA GLY A 18 -0.04 2.90 17.91
C GLY A 18 1.40 2.96 17.43
N ALA A 19 2.32 2.24 18.10
CA ALA A 19 3.71 2.14 17.66
C ALA A 19 3.84 1.50 16.27
N ALA A 20 3.08 0.43 16.00
CA ALA A 20 3.04 -0.20 14.68
C ALA A 20 2.50 0.76 13.60
N TRP A 21 1.53 1.61 13.94
CA TRP A 21 0.99 2.62 13.04
C TRP A 21 2.00 3.74 12.73
N VAL A 22 2.69 4.25 13.77
CA VAL A 22 3.77 5.24 13.61
C VAL A 22 4.94 4.68 12.77
N LEU A 23 5.22 3.38 12.89
CA LEU A 23 6.24 2.69 12.10
C LEU A 23 5.78 2.32 10.69
N GLY A 24 4.55 2.65 10.28
CA GLY A 24 4.03 2.33 8.95
C GLY A 24 3.85 0.84 8.68
N LEU A 25 3.77 0.01 9.73
CA LEU A 25 3.65 -1.45 9.62
C LEU A 25 2.22 -1.91 9.29
N GLY A 26 1.28 -0.97 9.12
CA GLY A 26 -0.13 -1.19 8.83
C GLY A 26 -0.48 -1.47 7.36
N GLY A 27 0.52 -1.46 6.47
CA GLY A 27 0.34 -1.75 5.05
C GLY A 27 0.04 -0.51 4.23
N ALA A 28 0.71 -0.41 3.09
CA ALA A 28 0.42 0.61 2.10
C ALA A 28 -0.75 0.11 1.25
N SER A 29 -1.93 0.73 1.39
CA SER A 29 -3.07 0.52 0.50
C SER A 29 -3.06 1.62 -0.53
N LEU A 30 -3.34 1.29 -1.79
CA LEU A 30 -3.61 2.34 -2.78
C LEU A 30 -5.00 2.92 -2.46
N ALA A 31 -5.07 4.23 -2.23
CA ALA A 31 -6.35 4.90 -1.99
C ALA A 31 -7.09 5.16 -3.31
N ASP A 32 -6.35 5.47 -4.38
CA ASP A 32 -6.92 5.86 -5.68
C ASP A 32 -6.02 5.52 -6.89
N GLU A 33 -6.60 5.60 -8.08
CA GLU A 33 -5.95 5.33 -9.38
C GLU A 33 -4.84 6.35 -9.65
N ASP A 34 -4.98 7.59 -9.18
CA ASP A 34 -3.94 8.62 -9.23
C ASP A 34 -2.72 8.26 -8.37
N GLU A 35 -2.94 7.68 -7.20
CA GLU A 35 -1.87 7.24 -6.32
C GLU A 35 -1.12 6.03 -6.90
N ALA A 36 -1.82 5.16 -7.65
CA ALA A 36 -1.22 4.07 -8.41
C ALA A 36 -0.26 4.57 -9.49
N LYS A 37 -0.67 5.62 -10.23
CA LYS A 37 0.14 6.25 -11.27
C LYS A 37 1.41 6.86 -10.68
N ILE A 38 1.28 7.70 -9.65
CA ILE A 38 2.43 8.35 -8.98
C ILE A 38 3.39 7.28 -8.42
N THR A 39 2.86 6.22 -7.82
CA THR A 39 3.68 5.12 -7.27
C THR A 39 4.41 4.36 -8.38
N ALA A 40 3.78 4.12 -9.53
CA ALA A 40 4.42 3.48 -10.68
C ALA A 40 5.54 4.36 -11.27
N GLU A 41 5.33 5.67 -11.42
CA GLU A 41 6.35 6.61 -11.91
C GLU A 41 7.52 6.74 -10.93
N ALA A 42 7.24 6.73 -9.62
CA ALA A 42 8.28 6.75 -8.59
C ALA A 42 9.10 5.44 -8.54
N LEU A 43 8.47 4.30 -8.86
CA LEU A 43 9.13 2.99 -8.89
C LEU A 43 9.92 2.75 -10.18
N VAL A 44 9.48 3.31 -11.32
CA VAL A 44 10.12 3.13 -12.62
C VAL A 44 10.44 4.49 -13.24
N PRO A 45 11.70 4.97 -13.12
CA PRO A 45 12.11 6.24 -13.72
C PRO A 45 11.93 6.20 -15.24
N GLY A 46 11.18 7.15 -15.78
CA GLY A 46 10.89 7.25 -17.22
C GLY A 46 9.65 6.47 -17.69
N PHE A 47 8.88 5.89 -16.77
CA PHE A 47 7.54 5.40 -17.08
C PHE A 47 6.54 6.55 -16.94
N GLU A 48 5.73 6.80 -17.97
CA GLU A 48 4.67 7.81 -17.94
C GLU A 48 3.32 7.08 -17.80
N ALA A 49 2.68 7.21 -16.65
CA ALA A 49 1.48 6.45 -16.35
C ALA A 49 0.24 7.11 -16.97
N ARG A 50 -0.40 6.45 -17.94
CA ARG A 50 -1.52 7.02 -18.71
C ARG A 50 -2.89 6.55 -18.20
N ALA A 51 -2.99 5.31 -17.76
CA ALA A 51 -4.19 4.74 -17.18
C ALA A 51 -3.80 3.82 -16.03
N ALA A 52 -4.58 3.79 -14.96
CA ALA A 52 -4.42 2.85 -13.87
C ALA A 52 -5.78 2.23 -13.55
N THR A 53 -5.80 0.92 -13.35
CA THR A 53 -6.99 0.18 -12.93
C THR A 53 -6.67 -0.47 -11.60
N LEU A 54 -7.42 -0.10 -10.56
CA LEU A 54 -7.28 -0.72 -9.25
C LEU A 54 -7.95 -2.10 -9.24
N ASP A 55 -7.32 -3.05 -8.56
CA ASP A 55 -7.99 -4.29 -8.18
C ASP A 55 -9.08 -3.97 -7.14
N PRO A 56 -10.25 -4.61 -7.17
CA PRO A 56 -11.31 -4.40 -6.19
C PRO A 56 -10.87 -4.67 -4.74
N SER A 57 -9.81 -5.46 -4.53
CA SER A 57 -9.20 -5.66 -3.21
C SER A 57 -8.31 -4.51 -2.73
N ARG A 58 -8.00 -3.53 -3.60
CA ARG A 58 -7.03 -2.43 -3.38
C ARG A 58 -5.61 -2.88 -3.00
N GLU A 59 -5.32 -4.17 -3.15
CA GLU A 59 -3.98 -4.73 -2.87
C GLU A 59 -3.07 -4.73 -4.10
N ALA A 60 -3.64 -4.46 -5.28
CA ALA A 60 -2.89 -4.32 -6.53
C ALA A 60 -3.54 -3.27 -7.43
N ALA A 61 -2.75 -2.70 -8.33
CA ALA A 61 -3.19 -1.88 -9.44
C ALA A 61 -2.42 -2.27 -10.70
N GLU A 62 -3.09 -2.25 -11.83
CA GLU A 62 -2.47 -2.38 -13.14
C GLU A 62 -2.35 -0.99 -13.75
N VAL A 63 -1.12 -0.55 -14.01
CA VAL A 63 -0.82 0.77 -14.57
C VAL A 63 -0.32 0.58 -16.00
N THR A 64 -1.02 1.20 -16.94
CA THR A 64 -0.67 1.20 -18.37
C THR A 64 0.05 2.51 -18.70
N GLY A 65 1.26 2.39 -19.26
CA GLY A 65 2.09 3.50 -19.65
C GLY A 65 1.75 4.05 -21.04
N SER A 66 2.20 5.27 -21.34
CA SER A 66 2.03 5.92 -22.66
C SER A 66 2.69 5.13 -23.80
N ASP A 67 3.76 4.39 -23.52
CA ASP A 67 4.47 3.51 -24.44
C ASP A 67 3.78 2.16 -24.72
N GLY A 68 2.60 1.91 -24.14
CA GLY A 68 1.89 0.63 -24.26
C GLY A 68 2.41 -0.49 -23.35
N ARG A 69 3.40 -0.18 -22.49
CA ARG A 69 3.88 -1.07 -21.43
C ARG A 69 2.86 -1.16 -20.30
N ARG A 70 2.69 -2.36 -19.70
CA ARG A 70 1.82 -2.58 -18.54
C ARG A 70 2.64 -2.98 -17.33
N LEU A 71 2.59 -2.15 -16.30
CA LEU A 71 3.19 -2.42 -15.01
C LEU A 71 2.10 -2.87 -14.04
N ARG A 72 2.31 -3.99 -13.37
CA ARG A 72 1.48 -4.41 -12.25
C ARG A 72 2.12 -3.92 -10.96
N VAL A 73 1.50 -2.95 -10.31
CA VAL A 73 1.89 -2.47 -8.99
C VAL A 73 1.15 -3.29 -7.95
N ARG A 74 1.86 -4.16 -7.23
CA ARG A 74 1.26 -4.98 -6.15
C ARG A 74 1.83 -4.57 -4.79
N ARG A 75 0.96 -4.61 -3.78
CA ARG A 75 1.36 -4.49 -2.38
C ARG A 75 2.18 -5.72 -1.97
N LEU A 76 3.41 -5.48 -1.49
CA LEU A 76 4.26 -6.48 -0.86
C LEU A 76 4.52 -6.06 0.59
N GLY A 77 3.59 -6.38 1.48
CA GLY A 77 3.66 -6.03 2.90
C GLY A 77 3.47 -4.52 3.14
N ALA A 78 4.56 -3.84 3.51
CA ALA A 78 4.61 -2.39 3.78
C ALA A 78 5.20 -1.57 2.61
N ARG A 79 5.52 -2.22 1.48
CA ARG A 79 6.07 -1.56 0.29
C ARG A 79 5.26 -1.92 -0.95
N PHE A 80 5.34 -1.08 -1.97
CA PHE A 80 4.83 -1.37 -3.30
C PHE A 80 5.95 -1.89 -4.18
N VAL A 81 5.64 -2.87 -5.03
CA VAL A 81 6.55 -3.40 -6.04
C VAL A 81 5.85 -3.30 -7.39
N ALA A 82 6.54 -2.73 -8.38
CA ALA A 82 6.10 -2.72 -9.76
C ALA A 82 6.76 -3.91 -10.48
N GLU A 83 5.96 -4.75 -11.10
CA GLU A 83 6.40 -5.88 -11.91
C GLU A 83 5.97 -5.63 -13.36
N ASP A 84 6.91 -5.74 -14.30
CA ASP A 84 6.63 -5.58 -15.72
C ASP A 84 5.91 -6.81 -16.24
N THR A 85 4.65 -6.63 -16.66
CA THR A 85 3.83 -7.71 -17.20
C THR A 85 3.81 -7.53 -18.71
N ALA A 86 4.95 -7.85 -19.33
CA ALA A 86 5.14 -7.84 -20.78
C ALA A 86 4.34 -8.95 -21.47
#